data_AF-A0A4P9WBG7-F1
#
_entry.id   AF-A0A4P9WBG7-F1
#
_cell.length_a   1.000
_cell.length_b   1.000
_cell.length_c   1.000
_cell.angle_alpha   90.00
_cell.angle_beta   90.00
_cell.angle_gamma   90.00
#
_symmetry.space_group_name_H-M   'P 1'
#
loop_
_entity.id
_entity.type
_entity.pdbx_description
1 polymer ?
#
loop_
_entity_poly.entity_id
_entity_poly.type
_entity_poly.pdbx_seq_one_letter_code
_entity_poly.pdbx_strand_id
1 'polypeptide(L)'
;MSVDSSPTHPVLVFDVYINGGNRKVWLLDFNPYCRTTDSLLFAWEEIVSALHSQSPHPAPISGTPQFRVIDSHLAASSSTAPAYATNRLPRDAIDLSSGASIDEFAQRFRRQMSEATRD
;
A
#
# COMPACT_ATOMS: atom_id res chain seq x y z
N MET A 1 -22.79 -11.73 -27.05
CA MET A 1 -21.47 -11.08 -27.13
C MET A 1 -21.29 -10.31 -25.84
N SER A 2 -20.50 -10.82 -24.89
CA SER A 2 -20.12 -10.04 -23.72
C SER A 2 -19.16 -8.95 -24.19
N VAL A 3 -19.60 -7.70 -24.10
CA VAL A 3 -18.73 -6.53 -24.26
C VAL A 3 -17.68 -6.59 -23.16
N ASP A 4 -16.42 -6.69 -23.57
CA ASP A 4 -15.28 -6.56 -22.68
C ASP A 4 -15.31 -5.14 -22.10
N SER A 5 -15.70 -5.03 -20.83
CA SER A 5 -15.77 -3.79 -20.07
C SER A 5 -14.43 -3.45 -19.43
N SER A 6 -13.32 -3.98 -19.94
CA SER A 6 -11.99 -3.64 -19.47
C SER A 6 -11.69 -2.16 -19.78
N PRO A 7 -11.16 -1.40 -18.80
CA PRO A 7 -10.83 0.00 -19.00
C PRO A 7 -9.81 0.16 -20.13
N THR A 8 -10.04 1.15 -21.00
CA THR A 8 -9.25 1.46 -22.20
C THR A 8 -7.81 1.88 -21.90
N HIS A 9 -7.49 2.16 -20.63
CA HIS A 9 -6.18 2.57 -20.15
C HIS A 9 -5.77 1.80 -18.89
N PRO A 10 -4.46 1.55 -18.68
CA PRO A 10 -3.98 0.92 -17.46
C PRO A 10 -4.30 1.79 -16.26
N VAL A 11 -4.93 1.19 -15.26
CA VAL A 11 -5.21 1.83 -13.98
C VAL A 11 -3.98 1.64 -13.10
N LEU A 12 -3.49 2.72 -12.51
CA LEU A 12 -2.30 2.74 -11.67
C LEU A 12 -2.55 3.54 -10.39
N VAL A 13 -1.74 3.23 -9.38
CA VAL A 13 -1.62 4.04 -8.17
C VAL A 13 -0.27 4.75 -8.27
N PHE A 14 -0.19 6.01 -7.85
CA PHE A 14 1.08 6.74 -7.87
C PHE A 14 1.24 7.58 -6.63
N ASP A 15 2.48 7.66 -6.16
CA ASP A 15 2.84 8.39 -4.96
C ASP A 15 3.40 9.76 -5.32
N VAL A 16 2.98 10.79 -4.59
CA VAL A 16 3.47 12.15 -4.79
C VAL A 16 3.98 12.77 -3.51
N TYR A 17 5.06 13.54 -3.62
CA TYR A 17 5.53 14.44 -2.59
C TYR A 17 5.17 15.88 -2.93
N ILE A 18 4.47 16.56 -2.02
CA ILE A 18 4.08 17.96 -2.18
C ILE A 18 4.98 18.83 -1.29
N ASN A 19 5.77 19.70 -1.90
CA ASN A 19 6.58 20.69 -1.19
C ASN A 19 5.79 21.99 -1.02
N GLY A 20 5.37 22.28 0.22
CA GLY A 20 4.61 23.49 0.54
C GLY A 20 5.35 24.81 0.29
N GLY A 21 6.68 24.83 0.39
CA GLY A 21 7.48 26.05 0.27
C GLY A 21 7.57 26.60 -1.14
N ASN A 22 7.65 25.72 -2.14
CA ASN A 22 7.73 26.11 -3.56
C ASN A 22 6.54 25.65 -4.40
N ARG A 23 5.50 25.06 -3.76
CA ARG A 23 4.28 24.55 -4.39
C ARG A 23 4.54 23.52 -5.50
N LYS A 24 5.69 22.84 -5.47
CA LYS A 24 6.01 21.78 -6.42
C LYS A 24 5.49 20.44 -5.93
N VAL A 25 4.97 19.67 -6.88
CA VAL A 25 4.58 18.27 -6.70
C VAL A 25 5.58 17.41 -7.43
N TRP A 26 6.13 16.41 -6.74
CA TRP A 26 7.09 15.47 -7.26
C TRP A 26 6.45 14.09 -7.30
N LEU A 27 6.43 13.47 -8.47
CA LEU A 27 6.08 12.07 -8.62
C LEU A 27 7.22 11.21 -8.04
N LEU A 28 6.88 10.30 -7.15
CA LEU A 28 7.85 9.44 -6.48
C LEU A 28 7.89 8.05 -7.12
N ASP A 29 6.73 7.41 -7.27
CA ASP A 29 6.62 6.02 -7.69
C ASP A 29 5.29 5.69 -8.38
N PHE A 30 5.28 4.60 -9.13
CA PHE A 30 4.10 3.98 -9.72
C PHE A 30 3.90 2.58 -9.14
N ASN A 31 2.73 2.34 -8.58
CA ASN A 31 2.32 1.08 -8.02
C ASN A 31 1.20 0.43 -8.86
N PRO A 32 1.14 -0.92 -8.91
CA PRO A 32 0.05 -1.61 -9.57
C PRO A 32 -1.28 -1.31 -8.88
N TYR A 33 -2.36 -1.21 -9.66
CA TYR A 33 -3.72 -1.14 -9.13
C TYR A 33 -4.19 -2.53 -8.71
N CYS A 34 -3.82 -2.95 -7.49
CA CYS A 34 -4.26 -4.21 -6.92
C CYS A 34 -4.11 -4.18 -5.39
N ARG A 35 -4.75 -5.15 -4.72
CA ARG A 35 -4.75 -5.30 -3.25
C ARG A 35 -3.35 -5.44 -2.63
N THR A 36 -2.32 -5.71 -3.42
CA THR A 36 -0.93 -5.76 -2.95
C THR A 36 -0.38 -4.36 -2.61
N THR A 37 -0.89 -3.33 -3.30
CA THR A 37 -0.58 -1.93 -2.97
C THR A 37 -1.37 -1.54 -1.72
N ASP A 38 -0.78 -0.80 -0.79
CA ASP A 38 -1.48 -0.34 0.41
C ASP A 38 -2.50 0.75 0.03
N SER A 39 -3.75 0.60 0.48
CA SER A 39 -4.81 1.58 0.24
C SER A 39 -4.82 2.73 1.26
N LEU A 40 -3.94 2.68 2.27
CA LEU A 40 -3.75 3.70 3.30
C LEU A 40 -5.06 4.03 4.04
N LEU A 41 -5.66 5.20 3.75
CA LEU A 41 -6.89 5.68 4.39
C LEU A 41 -8.17 5.20 3.70
N PHE A 42 -8.04 4.32 2.71
CA PHE A 42 -9.15 3.77 1.95
C PHE A 42 -9.25 2.25 2.14
N ALA A 43 -10.44 1.70 1.91
CA ALA A 43 -10.62 0.27 1.67
C ALA A 43 -10.49 -0.04 0.17
N TRP A 44 -9.91 -1.20 -0.18
CA TRP A 44 -9.77 -1.56 -1.59
C TRP A 44 -11.11 -1.71 -2.30
N GLU A 45 -12.14 -2.19 -1.61
CA GLU A 45 -13.49 -2.38 -2.13
C GLU A 45 -14.12 -1.05 -2.57
N GLU A 46 -13.92 0.03 -1.83
CA GLU A 46 -14.45 1.35 -2.21
C GLU A 46 -13.70 1.95 -3.40
N ILE A 47 -12.38 1.75 -3.48
CA ILE A 47 -11.57 2.18 -4.64
C ILE A 47 -12.05 1.47 -5.90
N VAL A 48 -12.29 0.15 -5.82
CA VAL A 48 -12.78 -0.67 -6.94
C VAL A 48 -14.19 -0.25 -7.35
N SER A 49 -15.07 0.00 -6.38
CA SER A 49 -16.44 0.43 -6.65
C SER A 49 -16.48 1.82 -7.30
N ALA A 50 -15.61 2.75 -6.87
CA ALA A 50 -15.50 4.08 -7.42
C ALA A 50 -15.03 4.08 -8.88
N LEU A 51 -14.11 3.18 -9.25
CA LEU A 51 -13.65 3.02 -10.63
C LEU A 51 -14.76 2.48 -11.55
N HIS A 52 -15.46 1.42 -11.13
CA HIS A 52 -16.56 0.84 -11.92
C HIS A 52 -17.76 1.79 -12.09
N SER A 53 -17.91 2.76 -11.19
CA SER A 53 -18.95 3.78 -11.28
C SER A 53 -18.61 4.89 -12.28
N GLN A 54 -17.39 4.93 -12.82
CA GLN A 54 -17.01 5.89 -13.87
C GLN A 54 -17.59 5.43 -15.21
N SER A 55 -18.33 6.32 -15.88
CA SER A 55 -18.89 6.06 -17.20
C SER A 55 -17.77 5.73 -18.20
N PRO A 56 -17.96 4.76 -19.11
CA PRO A 56 -17.00 4.42 -20.16
C PRO A 56 -16.83 5.53 -21.21
N HIS A 57 -17.62 6.60 -21.13
CA HIS A 57 -17.48 7.76 -22.02
C HIS A 57 -16.42 8.72 -21.47
N PRO A 58 -15.45 9.20 -22.28
CA PRO A 58 -14.45 10.18 -21.86
C PRO A 58 -15.09 11.57 -21.70
N ALA A 59 -15.97 11.70 -20.71
CA ALA A 59 -16.28 12.99 -20.12
C ALA A 59 -15.12 13.35 -19.17
N PRO A 60 -14.77 14.65 -19.03
CA PRO A 60 -13.90 15.06 -17.94
C PRO A 60 -14.44 14.46 -16.65
N ILE A 61 -13.56 13.90 -15.82
CA ILE A 61 -13.87 13.18 -14.58
C ILE A 61 -14.82 14.06 -13.74
N SER A 62 -16.13 13.89 -13.90
CA SER A 62 -17.14 14.80 -13.32
C SER A 62 -17.35 14.59 -11.83
N GLY A 63 -16.58 13.69 -11.21
CA GLY A 63 -16.56 13.47 -9.76
C GLY A 63 -15.40 14.22 -9.12
N THR A 64 -15.67 14.96 -8.05
CA THR A 64 -14.61 15.45 -7.17
C THR A 64 -13.89 14.26 -6.54
N PRO A 65 -12.55 14.18 -6.59
CA PRO A 65 -11.82 13.09 -5.97
C PRO A 65 -12.02 13.13 -4.45
N GLN A 66 -12.22 11.97 -3.83
CA GLN A 66 -12.23 11.88 -2.38
C GLN A 66 -10.82 12.11 -1.84
N PHE A 67 -10.68 13.03 -0.88
CA PHE A 67 -9.42 13.35 -0.24
C PHE A 67 -9.55 13.10 1.27
N ARG A 68 -8.65 12.27 1.82
CA ARG A 68 -8.62 11.92 3.25
C ARG A 68 -7.26 12.32 3.82
N VAL A 69 -7.29 12.88 5.02
CA VAL A 69 -6.10 13.30 5.77
C VAL A 69 -6.15 12.73 7.17
N ILE A 70 -4.97 12.47 7.72
CA ILE A 70 -4.81 12.15 9.12
C ILE A 70 -4.78 13.46 9.88
N ASP A 71 -5.75 13.68 10.76
CA ASP A 71 -5.93 14.93 11.51
C ASP A 71 -5.20 14.95 12.86
N SER A 72 -4.73 13.79 13.33
CA SER A 72 -4.15 13.63 14.66
C SER A 72 -3.11 12.51 14.71
N HIS A 73 -2.15 12.64 15.61
CA HIS A 73 -1.11 11.63 15.82
C HIS A 73 -1.70 10.28 16.29
N LEU A 74 -2.79 10.33 17.06
CA LEU A 74 -3.50 9.12 17.48
C LEU A 74 -4.11 8.39 16.28
N ALA A 75 -4.76 9.12 15.37
CA ALA A 75 -5.28 8.54 14.12
C ALA A 75 -4.16 8.00 13.22
N ALA A 76 -2.98 8.63 13.21
CA ALA A 76 -1.80 8.12 12.49
C ALA A 76 -1.35 6.75 12.99
N SER A 77 -1.51 6.51 14.29
CA SER A 77 -1.06 5.27 14.95
C SER A 77 -2.08 4.14 14.83
N SER A 78 -3.36 4.46 14.58
CA SER A 78 -4.44 3.51 14.32
C SER A 78 -4.57 3.13 12.84
N SER A 79 -3.53 3.36 12.03
CA SER A 79 -3.51 2.99 10.62
C SER A 79 -3.85 1.50 10.45
N THR A 80 -4.66 1.18 9.45
CA THR A 80 -4.94 -0.20 9.00
C THR A 80 -3.74 -0.87 8.34
N ALA A 81 -2.61 -0.17 8.22
CA ALA A 81 -1.37 -0.72 7.72
C ALA A 81 -0.98 -1.99 8.52
N PRO A 82 -0.41 -3.00 7.86
CA PRO A 82 0.09 -4.20 8.54
C PRO A 82 1.02 -3.82 9.70
N ALA A 83 0.93 -4.54 10.80
CA ALA A 83 1.88 -4.41 11.90
C ALA A 83 3.32 -4.48 11.34
N TYR A 84 4.19 -3.58 11.81
CA TYR A 84 5.60 -3.45 11.41
C TYR A 84 5.89 -2.90 10.00
N ALA A 85 4.88 -2.42 9.26
CA ALA A 85 5.08 -1.78 7.95
C ALA A 85 6.06 -0.59 8.01
N THR A 86 6.07 0.16 9.12
CA THR A 86 7.01 1.27 9.35
C THR A 86 8.47 0.83 9.36
N ASN A 87 8.75 -0.35 9.93
CA ASN A 87 10.13 -0.84 10.09
C ASN A 87 10.59 -1.71 8.91
N ARG A 88 9.71 -1.97 7.93
CA ARG A 88 9.96 -2.87 6.78
C ARG A 88 10.66 -4.16 7.17
N LEU A 89 10.24 -4.75 8.31
CA LEU A 89 10.82 -6.00 8.76
C LEU A 89 10.50 -7.10 7.74
N PRO A 90 11.49 -7.90 7.33
CA PRO A 90 11.23 -9.07 6.49
C PRO A 90 10.18 -9.95 7.15
N ARG A 91 9.32 -10.57 6.33
CA ARG A 91 8.27 -11.47 6.82
C ARG A 91 8.85 -12.58 7.70
N ASP A 92 9.98 -13.15 7.29
CA ASP A 92 10.68 -14.18 8.04
C ASP A 92 11.09 -13.70 9.44
N ALA A 93 11.54 -12.44 9.58
CA ALA A 93 11.90 -11.87 10.87
C ALA A 93 10.68 -11.70 11.78
N ILE A 94 9.53 -11.31 11.22
CA ILE A 94 8.27 -11.20 11.96
C ILE A 94 7.80 -12.59 12.41
N ASP A 95 7.79 -13.56 11.49
CA ASP A 95 7.35 -14.93 11.76
C ASP A 95 8.20 -15.60 12.84
N LEU A 96 9.53 -15.42 12.79
CA LEU A 96 10.48 -15.91 13.79
C LEU A 96 10.31 -15.28 15.17
N SER A 97 9.90 -14.00 15.22
CA SER A 97 9.72 -13.25 16.46
C SER A 97 8.44 -13.61 17.21
N SER A 98 7.46 -14.19 16.52
CA SER A 98 6.17 -14.50 17.10
C SER A 98 6.27 -15.54 18.23
N GLY A 99 5.91 -15.12 19.44
CA GLY A 99 5.88 -15.99 20.63
C GLY A 99 7.23 -16.46 21.17
N ALA A 100 8.36 -15.95 20.66
CA ALA A 100 9.70 -16.32 21.10
C ALA A 100 10.29 -15.29 22.07
N SER A 101 11.09 -15.76 23.04
CA SER A 101 11.99 -14.87 23.79
C SER A 101 13.09 -14.32 22.88
N ILE A 102 13.76 -13.23 23.30
CA ILE A 102 14.78 -12.59 22.46
C ILE A 102 15.97 -13.51 22.15
N ASP A 103 16.35 -14.36 23.11
CA ASP A 103 17.40 -15.36 22.95
C ASP A 103 17.00 -16.46 21.96
N GLU A 104 15.75 -16.91 22.07
CA GLU A 104 15.20 -17.94 21.18
C GLU A 104 15.07 -17.41 19.74
N PHE A 105 14.59 -16.18 19.57
CA PHE A 105 14.59 -15.49 18.29
C PHE A 105 16.00 -15.42 17.70
N ALA A 106 16.99 -14.95 18.47
CA ALA A 106 18.36 -14.80 17.98
C ALA A 106 18.97 -16.14 17.53
N GLN A 107 18.68 -17.23 18.24
CA GLN A 107 19.14 -18.57 17.86
C GLN A 107 18.46 -19.06 16.57
N ARG A 108 17.14 -18.88 16.44
CA ARG A 108 16.39 -19.30 15.25
C ARG A 108 16.82 -18.49 14.01
N PHE A 109 17.01 -17.18 14.15
CA PHE A 109 17.44 -16.30 13.07
C PHE A 109 18.84 -16.65 12.56
N ARG A 110 19.82 -16.85 13.46
CA ARG A 110 21.19 -17.25 13.07
C ARG A 110 21.22 -18.57 12.31
N ARG A 111 20.40 -19.54 12.72
CA ARG A 111 20.31 -20.84 12.04
C ARG A 111 19.77 -20.70 10.62
N GLN A 112 18.65 -20.01 10.42
CA GLN A 112 18.10 -19.78 9.08
C GLN A 112 19.06 -19.02 8.16
N MET A 113 19.73 -17.97 8.64
CA MET A 113 20.72 -17.25 7.84
C MET A 113 21.89 -18.15 7.41
N SER A 114 22.32 -19.09 8.27
CA SER A 114 23.39 -20.03 7.95
C SER A 114 22.97 -21.11 6.94
N GLU A 115 21.70 -21.49 6.94
CA GLU A 115 21.11 -22.44 6.00
C GLU A 115 20.95 -21.78 4.62
N ALA A 116 20.40 -20.55 4.58
CA ALA A 116 20.21 -19.79 3.34
C ALA A 116 21.51 -19.37 2.63
N THR A 117 22.65 -19.34 3.33
CA THR A 117 23.97 -19.02 2.74
C THR A 117 24.68 -20.26 2.16
N ARG A 118 24.16 -21.47 2.43
CA ARG A 118 24.75 -22.73 1.96
C ARG A 118 24.16 -23.24 0.64
N ASP A 119 23.06 -22.65 0.19
CA ASP A 119 22.45 -22.85 -1.12
C ASP A 119 22.87 -21.73 -2.10
#